data_AF-A0A024HGL1-F1
#
_entry.id   AF-A0A024HGL1-F1
#
_cell.length_a   1.000
_cell.length_b   1.000
_cell.length_c   1.000
_cell.angle_alpha   90.00
_cell.angle_beta   90.00
_cell.angle_gamma   90.00
#
_symmetry.space_group_name_H-M   'P 1'
#
loop_
_entity.id
_entity.type
_entity.pdbx_description
1 polymer ?
#
loop_
_entity_poly.entity_id
_entity_poly.type
_entity_poly.pdbx_seq_one_letter_code
_entity_poly.pdbx_strand_id
1 'polypeptide(L)'
;MPLQPQPLFETFERFHELNFLQLNAELPVVRDYLHDFAEDCRAVEGYFAIRGFLKSYAGNEATYSSYRTHVERLLLWALLIARKPLLDLRRKDAEAFMEFCLNPPAEWIGPVIKSRFVRVGGRKKLESDSYVVNPDWRPFSTTLAKRERKLAAETLSELPERPYRMSQGSVAQVFAVCGSFFQHAMDEGLTEVNPFRAVKQKSIYKQRNTLDVASRSLTQLQWSFVIETAEQMAAEDPQHERTLFIVATLFSMYLRISDLVGRDNWEPTMGDFRRDSTGNWWFHVVGKGNKAAKISVRDDYVQDYLVRYRRHLQLPPLPSPQEKTALITTLKGRAGLSDRHVRLLLQQVFDRSLKRMADEGWSDDEIDQLRSASLHWLRHTAATFDAPHRDMKDLQADLRHNSLSTTQNTYYNSLDEQRAHSIKGLKVKR
;
A
#
# COMPACT_ATOMS: atom_id res chain seq x y z
N MET A 1 -9.26 -24.39 -28.62
CA MET A 1 -9.00 -24.40 -27.16
C MET A 1 -9.78 -23.27 -26.52
N PRO A 2 -10.32 -23.40 -25.29
CA PRO A 2 -10.90 -22.26 -24.60
C PRO A 2 -9.81 -21.18 -24.39
N LEU A 3 -10.12 -19.93 -24.74
CA LEU A 3 -9.23 -18.80 -24.49
C LEU A 3 -8.94 -18.70 -22.99
N GLN A 4 -7.67 -18.62 -22.63
CA GLN A 4 -7.22 -18.41 -21.24
C GLN A 4 -7.19 -16.89 -20.94
N PRO A 5 -7.32 -16.45 -19.68
CA PRO A 5 -7.22 -15.04 -19.34
C PRO A 5 -5.83 -14.50 -19.66
N GLN A 6 -5.78 -13.41 -20.43
CA GLN A 6 -4.54 -12.68 -20.75
C GLN A 6 -4.61 -11.24 -20.25
N PRO A 7 -3.47 -10.64 -19.88
CA PRO A 7 -3.45 -9.25 -19.46
C PRO A 7 -3.68 -8.32 -20.66
N LEU A 8 -4.36 -7.20 -20.43
CA LEU A 8 -4.80 -6.27 -21.48
C LEU A 8 -4.24 -4.85 -21.30
N PHE A 9 -3.90 -4.46 -20.06
CA PHE A 9 -3.53 -3.09 -19.75
C PHE A 9 -2.10 -2.97 -19.18
N GLU A 10 -1.30 -2.12 -19.80
CA GLU A 10 0.11 -1.91 -19.44
C GLU A 10 0.34 -1.23 -18.08
N THR A 11 1.61 -1.11 -17.67
CA THR A 11 2.01 -0.25 -16.55
C THR A 11 1.55 1.19 -16.77
N PHE A 12 1.45 1.96 -15.68
CA PHE A 12 0.98 3.34 -15.76
C PHE A 12 1.75 4.19 -16.76
N GLU A 13 3.09 4.17 -16.73
CA GLU A 13 3.94 4.91 -17.66
C GLU A 13 3.63 4.55 -19.13
N ARG A 14 3.71 3.25 -19.46
CA ARG A 14 3.52 2.77 -20.84
C ARG A 14 2.09 2.93 -21.34
N PHE A 15 1.11 2.80 -20.45
CA PHE A 15 -0.30 3.02 -20.81
C PHE A 15 -0.55 4.46 -21.29
N HIS A 16 0.11 5.45 -20.69
CA HIS A 16 -0.05 6.85 -21.08
C HIS A 16 0.75 7.23 -22.33
N GLU A 17 1.73 6.41 -22.72
CA GLU A 17 2.45 6.55 -24.00
C GLU A 17 1.61 6.07 -25.21
N LEU A 18 0.52 5.33 -24.98
CA LEU A 18 -0.32 4.77 -26.05
C LEU A 18 -1.12 5.85 -26.80
N ASN A 19 -1.37 5.61 -28.09
CA ASN A 19 -2.39 6.34 -28.83
C ASN A 19 -3.79 5.89 -28.38
N PHE A 20 -4.57 6.78 -27.78
CA PHE A 20 -5.92 6.47 -27.27
C PHE A 20 -7.02 6.46 -28.32
N LEU A 21 -6.75 6.94 -29.53
CA LEU A 21 -7.73 6.99 -30.62
C LEU A 21 -7.72 5.73 -31.47
N GLN A 22 -6.63 4.96 -31.45
CA GLN A 22 -6.43 3.83 -32.35
C GLN A 22 -5.84 2.63 -31.59
N LEU A 23 -6.20 1.43 -32.04
CA LEU A 23 -5.71 0.18 -31.46
C LEU A 23 -4.34 -0.24 -32.04
N ASN A 24 -3.95 0.31 -33.20
CA ASN A 24 -2.71 -0.03 -33.90
C ASN A 24 -1.43 0.18 -33.08
N ALA A 25 -1.40 1.17 -32.18
CA ALA A 25 -0.26 1.44 -31.29
C ALA A 25 -0.23 0.54 -30.03
N GLU A 26 -1.22 -0.33 -29.86
CA GLU A 26 -1.26 -1.29 -28.75
C GLU A 26 -0.35 -2.50 -29.02
N LEU A 27 0.04 -3.21 -27.96
CA LEU A 27 0.82 -4.44 -28.07
C LEU A 27 0.15 -5.46 -29.01
N PRO A 28 0.87 -6.05 -29.98
CA PRO A 28 0.32 -7.05 -30.89
C PRO A 28 -0.43 -8.17 -30.16
N VAL A 29 0.16 -8.71 -29.08
CA VAL A 29 -0.47 -9.75 -28.26
C VAL A 29 -1.82 -9.36 -27.66
N VAL A 30 -2.03 -8.08 -27.34
CA VAL A 30 -3.33 -7.58 -26.84
C VAL A 30 -4.32 -7.40 -27.98
N ARG A 31 -3.87 -6.86 -29.12
CA ARG A 31 -4.74 -6.65 -30.30
C ARG A 31 -5.25 -7.98 -30.82
N ASP A 32 -4.34 -8.94 -31.03
CA ASP A 32 -4.65 -10.26 -31.57
C ASP A 32 -5.63 -10.97 -30.63
N TYR A 33 -5.39 -10.92 -29.32
CA TYR A 33 -6.30 -11.49 -28.33
C TYR A 33 -7.70 -10.87 -28.34
N LEU A 34 -7.83 -9.56 -28.52
CA LEU A 34 -9.14 -8.90 -28.63
C LEU A 34 -9.88 -9.28 -29.91
N HIS A 35 -9.16 -9.51 -31.01
CA HIS A 35 -9.73 -9.92 -32.30
C HIS A 35 -10.09 -11.41 -32.37
N ASP A 36 -9.55 -12.25 -31.48
CA ASP A 36 -9.90 -13.67 -31.38
C ASP A 36 -11.30 -13.94 -30.80
N PHE A 37 -11.96 -12.91 -30.24
CA PHE A 37 -13.35 -13.02 -29.75
C PHE A 37 -14.37 -12.80 -30.87
N ALA A 38 -15.52 -13.45 -30.75
CA ALA A 38 -16.64 -13.24 -31.66
C ALA A 38 -17.11 -11.77 -31.66
N GLU A 39 -17.55 -11.27 -32.82
CA GLU A 39 -17.96 -9.87 -33.00
C GLU A 39 -19.07 -9.44 -32.03
N ASP A 40 -19.99 -10.36 -31.71
CA ASP A 40 -21.09 -10.14 -30.78
C ASP A 40 -20.64 -9.81 -29.34
N CYS A 41 -19.43 -10.23 -28.95
CA CYS A 41 -18.83 -9.90 -27.67
C CYS A 41 -18.29 -8.46 -27.60
N ARG A 42 -18.12 -7.80 -28.76
CA ARG A 42 -17.65 -6.40 -28.87
C ARG A 42 -16.40 -6.11 -28.01
N ALA A 43 -15.42 -7.01 -28.06
CA ALA A 43 -14.25 -6.98 -27.19
C ALA A 43 -13.43 -5.69 -27.31
N VAL A 44 -13.22 -5.21 -28.54
CA VAL A 44 -12.49 -3.97 -28.81
C VAL A 44 -13.22 -2.74 -28.25
N GLU A 45 -14.55 -2.70 -28.34
CA GLU A 45 -15.37 -1.62 -27.77
C GLU A 45 -15.24 -1.59 -26.23
N GLY A 46 -15.38 -2.75 -25.57
CA GLY A 46 -15.20 -2.86 -24.12
C GLY A 46 -13.79 -2.47 -23.67
N TYR A 47 -12.78 -2.81 -24.46
CA TYR A 47 -11.40 -2.39 -24.23
C TYR A 47 -11.23 -0.86 -24.30
N PHE A 48 -11.75 -0.21 -25.34
CA PHE A 48 -11.71 1.25 -25.46
C PHE A 48 -12.46 1.97 -24.34
N ALA A 49 -13.63 1.47 -23.92
CA ALA A 49 -14.38 2.03 -22.80
C ALA A 49 -13.52 2.04 -21.51
N ILE A 50 -12.82 0.94 -21.23
CA ILE A 50 -11.92 0.88 -20.06
C ILE A 50 -10.69 1.78 -20.25
N ARG A 51 -10.13 1.86 -21.47
CA ARG A 51 -9.02 2.78 -21.74
C ARG A 51 -9.39 4.23 -21.45
N GLY A 52 -10.58 4.66 -21.90
CA GLY A 52 -11.13 5.98 -21.60
C GLY A 52 -11.21 6.24 -20.10
N PHE A 53 -11.82 5.31 -19.36
CA PHE A 53 -11.93 5.38 -17.91
C PHE A 53 -10.59 5.47 -17.20
N LEU A 54 -9.63 4.61 -17.57
CA LEU A 54 -8.32 4.58 -16.92
C LEU A 54 -7.49 5.83 -17.24
N LYS A 55 -7.67 6.42 -18.44
CA LYS A 55 -7.02 7.68 -18.85
C LYS A 55 -7.43 8.85 -17.94
N SER A 56 -8.64 8.86 -17.41
CA SER A 56 -9.09 9.89 -16.45
C SER A 56 -8.26 9.93 -15.15
N TYR A 57 -7.40 8.94 -14.91
CA TYR A 57 -6.53 8.85 -13.73
C TYR A 57 -5.04 9.05 -14.03
N ALA A 58 -4.71 9.74 -15.14
CA ALA A 58 -3.34 10.04 -15.58
C ALA A 58 -2.46 10.82 -14.58
N GLY A 59 -3.02 11.38 -13.51
CA GLY A 59 -2.27 12.03 -12.43
C GLY A 59 -2.07 11.15 -11.19
N ASN A 60 -2.45 9.87 -11.23
CA ASN A 60 -2.39 9.01 -10.05
C ASN A 60 -2.11 7.54 -10.37
N GLU A 61 -0.83 7.17 -10.42
CA GLU A 61 -0.37 5.79 -10.68
C GLU A 61 -0.98 4.76 -9.71
N ALA A 62 -1.11 5.10 -8.43
CA ALA A 62 -1.65 4.19 -7.42
C ALA A 62 -3.14 3.91 -7.67
N THR A 63 -3.94 4.95 -7.96
CA THR A 63 -5.34 4.81 -8.33
C THR A 63 -5.47 4.02 -9.63
N TYR A 64 -4.70 4.37 -10.67
CA TYR A 64 -4.68 3.65 -11.94
C TYR A 64 -4.39 2.16 -11.74
N SER A 65 -3.35 1.82 -10.99
CA SER A 65 -2.94 0.42 -10.77
C SER A 65 -4.01 -0.39 -10.05
N SER A 66 -4.66 0.20 -9.06
CA SER A 66 -5.79 -0.39 -8.34
C SER A 66 -6.99 -0.58 -9.28
N TYR A 67 -7.35 0.48 -10.02
CA TYR A 67 -8.54 0.50 -10.87
C TYR A 67 -8.39 -0.49 -12.03
N ARG A 68 -7.26 -0.45 -12.74
CA ARG A 68 -6.86 -1.38 -13.80
C ARG A 68 -7.10 -2.82 -13.40
N THR A 69 -6.70 -3.21 -12.20
CA THR A 69 -6.85 -4.58 -11.71
C THR A 69 -8.30 -5.04 -11.67
N HIS A 70 -9.23 -4.18 -11.28
CA HIS A 70 -10.64 -4.55 -11.14
C HIS A 70 -11.40 -4.49 -12.47
N VAL A 71 -11.18 -3.45 -13.28
CA VAL A 71 -11.84 -3.33 -14.59
C VAL A 71 -11.32 -4.36 -15.59
N GLU A 72 -10.05 -4.74 -15.54
CA GLU A 72 -9.48 -5.80 -16.38
C GLU A 72 -10.09 -7.17 -16.03
N ARG A 73 -10.24 -7.49 -14.74
CA ARG A 73 -10.95 -8.71 -14.32
C ARG A 73 -12.39 -8.73 -14.84
N LEU A 74 -13.08 -7.60 -14.79
CA LEU A 74 -14.45 -7.47 -15.29
C LEU A 74 -14.52 -7.70 -16.80
N LEU A 75 -13.64 -7.07 -17.59
CA LEU A 75 -13.60 -7.27 -19.05
C LEU A 75 -13.30 -8.73 -19.39
N LEU A 76 -12.27 -9.32 -18.78
CA LEU A 76 -11.93 -10.72 -19.02
C LEU A 76 -13.09 -11.65 -18.64
N TRP A 77 -13.76 -11.41 -17.52
CA TRP A 77 -14.93 -12.21 -17.13
C TRP A 77 -16.08 -12.04 -18.13
N ALA A 78 -16.36 -10.82 -18.58
CA ALA A 78 -17.41 -10.55 -19.55
C ALA A 78 -17.18 -11.28 -20.87
N LEU A 79 -15.93 -11.32 -21.34
CA LEU A 79 -15.55 -11.97 -22.61
C LEU A 79 -15.46 -13.50 -22.49
N LEU A 80 -14.80 -14.01 -21.46
CA LEU A 80 -14.47 -15.44 -21.35
C LEU A 80 -15.58 -16.27 -20.72
N ILE A 81 -16.26 -15.71 -19.72
CA ILE A 81 -17.24 -16.43 -18.88
C ILE A 81 -18.66 -16.04 -19.27
N ALA A 82 -18.98 -14.75 -19.23
CA ALA A 82 -20.33 -14.29 -19.55
C ALA A 82 -20.64 -14.35 -21.05
N ARG A 83 -19.60 -14.24 -21.89
CA ARG A 83 -19.68 -14.12 -23.37
C ARG A 83 -20.67 -13.05 -23.79
N LYS A 84 -20.53 -11.87 -23.21
CA LYS A 84 -21.38 -10.69 -23.45
C LYS A 84 -20.55 -9.42 -23.62
N PRO A 85 -21.04 -8.44 -24.38
CA PRO A 85 -20.49 -7.10 -24.37
C PRO A 85 -20.40 -6.51 -22.97
N LEU A 86 -19.24 -5.94 -22.65
CA LEU A 86 -19.00 -5.30 -21.34
C LEU A 86 -20.04 -4.21 -21.03
N LEU A 87 -20.44 -3.43 -22.03
CA LEU A 87 -21.36 -2.30 -21.86
C LEU A 87 -22.84 -2.73 -21.74
N ASP A 88 -23.14 -3.99 -22.04
CA ASP A 88 -24.51 -4.55 -21.93
C ASP A 88 -24.79 -5.21 -20.59
N LEU A 89 -23.77 -5.37 -19.73
CA LEU A 89 -23.94 -6.04 -18.44
C LEU A 89 -25.05 -5.38 -17.63
N ARG A 90 -25.92 -6.21 -17.05
CA ARG A 90 -27.02 -5.81 -16.18
C ARG A 90 -26.75 -6.26 -14.75
N ARG A 91 -27.68 -5.93 -13.85
CA ARG A 91 -27.56 -6.24 -12.42
C ARG A 91 -27.23 -7.72 -12.14
N LYS A 92 -27.91 -8.65 -12.83
CA LYS A 92 -27.67 -10.10 -12.67
C LYS A 92 -26.23 -10.48 -13.03
N ASP A 93 -25.67 -9.84 -14.06
CA ASP A 93 -24.29 -10.08 -14.47
C ASP A 93 -23.29 -9.51 -13.45
N ALA A 94 -23.59 -8.35 -12.84
CA ALA A 94 -22.76 -7.84 -11.74
C ALA A 94 -22.80 -8.76 -10.50
N GLU A 95 -23.95 -9.34 -10.16
CA GLU A 95 -24.05 -10.34 -9.09
C GLU A 95 -23.22 -11.60 -9.42
N ALA A 96 -23.33 -12.12 -10.65
CA ALA A 96 -22.54 -13.26 -11.11
C ALA A 96 -21.02 -12.98 -11.15
N PHE A 97 -20.62 -11.77 -11.56
CA PHE A 97 -19.21 -11.35 -11.53
C PHE A 97 -18.66 -11.27 -10.10
N MET A 98 -19.48 -10.84 -9.13
CA MET A 98 -19.08 -10.84 -7.72
C MET A 98 -18.90 -12.26 -7.19
N GLU A 99 -19.81 -13.18 -7.50
CA GLU A 99 -19.68 -14.59 -7.15
C GLU A 99 -18.42 -15.21 -7.76
N PHE A 100 -18.12 -14.90 -9.02
CA PHE A 100 -16.89 -15.28 -9.69
C PHE A 100 -15.64 -14.71 -9.01
N CYS A 101 -15.65 -13.44 -8.59
CA CYS A 101 -14.51 -12.86 -7.89
C CYS A 101 -14.26 -13.51 -6.52
N LEU A 102 -15.30 -14.05 -5.87
CA LEU A 102 -15.18 -14.77 -4.61
C LEU A 102 -14.67 -16.20 -4.81
N ASN A 103 -15.05 -16.84 -5.91
CA ASN A 103 -14.71 -18.22 -6.24
C ASN A 103 -14.19 -18.34 -7.70
N PRO A 104 -13.05 -17.73 -8.04
CA PRO A 104 -12.51 -17.83 -9.40
C PRO A 104 -12.00 -19.25 -9.67
N PRO A 105 -12.04 -19.72 -10.93
CA PRO A 105 -11.44 -21.00 -11.33
C PRO A 105 -9.94 -21.05 -11.03
N ALA A 106 -9.40 -22.26 -10.86
CA ALA A 106 -7.99 -22.47 -10.51
C ALA A 106 -7.03 -21.83 -11.55
N GLU A 107 -7.38 -21.91 -12.83
CA GLU A 107 -6.56 -21.33 -13.91
C GLU A 107 -6.51 -19.79 -13.90
N TRP A 108 -7.36 -19.12 -13.12
CA TRP A 108 -7.35 -17.66 -12.93
C TRP A 108 -6.56 -17.20 -11.69
N ILE A 109 -6.03 -18.14 -10.90
CA ILE A 109 -5.37 -17.87 -9.63
C ILE A 109 -3.88 -18.20 -9.74
N GLY A 110 -3.03 -17.21 -9.47
CA GLY A 110 -1.58 -17.39 -9.35
C GLY A 110 -1.13 -17.48 -7.89
N PRO A 111 0.04 -18.07 -7.61
CA PRO A 111 0.57 -18.16 -6.24
C PRO A 111 0.98 -16.79 -5.67
N VAL A 112 1.36 -15.86 -6.54
CA VAL A 112 1.80 -14.50 -6.20
C VAL A 112 1.40 -13.51 -7.29
N ILE A 113 1.42 -12.22 -6.97
CA ILE A 113 1.25 -11.15 -7.95
C ILE A 113 2.48 -11.11 -8.87
N LYS A 114 2.24 -11.17 -10.19
CA LYS A 114 3.27 -11.05 -11.22
C LYS A 114 3.02 -9.83 -12.10
N SER A 115 4.04 -9.35 -12.80
CA SER A 115 3.87 -8.33 -13.83
C SER A 115 2.98 -8.88 -14.95
N ARG A 116 2.22 -8.00 -15.62
CA ARG A 116 1.36 -8.38 -16.75
C ARG A 116 2.17 -8.80 -17.98
N PHE A 117 3.16 -7.97 -18.31
CA PHE A 117 4.03 -8.18 -19.45
C PHE A 117 5.49 -8.29 -19.00
N VAL A 118 6.29 -8.98 -19.81
CA VAL A 118 7.73 -9.11 -19.65
C VAL A 118 8.41 -8.44 -20.85
N ARG A 119 9.41 -7.62 -20.57
CA ARG A 119 10.23 -6.97 -21.59
C ARG A 119 11.13 -7.99 -22.27
N VAL A 120 11.10 -8.00 -23.60
CA VAL A 120 11.98 -8.78 -24.46
C VAL A 120 12.92 -7.82 -25.16
N GLY A 121 14.18 -7.80 -24.73
CA GLY A 121 15.20 -6.89 -25.22
C GLY A 121 16.55 -7.07 -24.51
N GLY A 122 17.55 -6.28 -24.92
CA GLY A 122 18.90 -6.33 -24.34
C GLY A 122 18.97 -5.82 -22.89
N ARG A 123 20.16 -5.76 -22.28
CA ARG A 123 20.32 -5.26 -20.90
C ARG A 123 19.85 -3.81 -20.69
N LYS A 124 20.02 -2.96 -21.69
CA LYS A 124 19.53 -1.57 -21.68
C LYS A 124 18.19 -1.49 -22.39
N LYS A 125 17.26 -0.72 -21.84
CA LYS A 125 15.96 -0.41 -22.47
C LYS A 125 16.20 0.36 -23.77
N LEU A 126 15.57 -0.07 -24.85
CA LEU A 126 15.59 0.52 -26.19
C LEU A 126 14.15 0.67 -26.68
N GLU A 127 13.92 1.59 -27.61
CA GLU A 127 12.59 1.78 -28.23
C GLU A 127 12.15 0.57 -29.06
N SER A 128 13.11 -0.22 -29.55
CA SER A 128 12.86 -1.45 -30.31
C SER A 128 12.51 -2.66 -29.43
N ASP A 129 12.50 -2.51 -28.10
CA ASP A 129 12.14 -3.61 -27.21
C ASP A 129 10.67 -3.99 -27.41
N SER A 130 10.41 -5.29 -27.41
CA SER A 130 9.05 -5.82 -27.43
C SER A 130 8.61 -6.27 -26.04
N TYR A 131 7.32 -6.51 -25.87
CA TYR A 131 6.76 -7.02 -24.63
C TYR A 131 5.81 -8.15 -24.93
N VAL A 132 5.95 -9.23 -24.15
CA VAL A 132 5.15 -10.43 -24.27
C VAL A 132 4.36 -10.66 -22.98
N VAL A 133 3.28 -11.42 -23.06
CA VAL A 133 2.50 -11.84 -21.89
C VAL A 133 3.42 -12.56 -20.92
N ASN A 134 3.33 -12.20 -19.63
CA ASN A 134 4.00 -12.96 -18.59
C ASN A 134 3.27 -14.30 -18.38
N PRO A 135 3.90 -15.46 -18.64
CA PRO A 135 3.23 -16.76 -18.53
C PRO A 135 2.80 -17.09 -17.10
N ASP A 136 3.44 -16.48 -16.09
CA ASP A 136 3.09 -16.65 -14.69
C ASP A 136 1.97 -15.69 -14.23
N TRP A 137 1.54 -14.74 -15.07
CA TRP A 137 0.51 -13.78 -14.68
C TRP A 137 -0.85 -14.44 -14.62
N ARG A 138 -1.58 -14.12 -13.55
CA ARG A 138 -2.99 -14.49 -13.37
C ARG A 138 -3.78 -13.31 -12.80
N PRO A 139 -5.08 -13.17 -13.15
CA PRO A 139 -5.89 -12.05 -12.67
C PRO A 139 -6.06 -12.04 -11.15
N PHE A 140 -6.12 -13.21 -10.52
CA PHE A 140 -6.19 -13.37 -9.07
C PHE A 140 -4.90 -13.96 -8.52
N SER A 141 -4.63 -13.73 -7.23
CA SER A 141 -3.50 -14.36 -6.57
C SER A 141 -3.85 -14.74 -5.14
N THR A 142 -3.26 -15.83 -4.66
CA THR A 142 -3.24 -16.17 -3.25
C THR A 142 -2.28 -15.24 -2.52
N THR A 143 -2.67 -14.75 -1.35
CA THR A 143 -1.79 -13.94 -0.49
C THR A 143 -1.55 -14.68 0.81
N LEU A 144 -0.31 -15.06 1.08
CA LEU A 144 0.11 -15.60 2.37
C LEU A 144 0.54 -14.46 3.30
N ALA A 145 0.06 -14.51 4.55
CA ALA A 145 0.39 -13.51 5.54
C ALA A 145 1.90 -13.45 5.75
N LYS A 146 2.43 -12.25 6.03
CA LYS A 146 3.87 -12.06 6.23
C LYS A 146 4.39 -12.93 7.37
N ARG A 147 3.65 -12.96 8.49
CA ARG A 147 3.89 -13.81 9.65
C ARG A 147 4.12 -15.26 9.28
N GLU A 148 3.20 -15.83 8.50
CA GLU A 148 3.24 -17.25 8.12
C GLU A 148 4.47 -17.55 7.27
N ARG A 149 4.81 -16.66 6.33
CA ARG A 149 6.04 -16.79 5.54
C ARG A 149 7.31 -16.71 6.38
N LYS A 150 7.32 -15.86 7.42
CA LYS A 150 8.44 -15.72 8.36
C LYS A 150 8.59 -16.96 9.24
N LEU A 151 7.50 -17.41 9.84
CA LEU A 151 7.49 -18.60 10.69
C LEU A 151 7.92 -19.85 9.91
N ALA A 152 7.44 -20.01 8.66
CA ALA A 152 7.86 -21.11 7.80
C ALA A 152 9.37 -21.08 7.50
N ALA A 153 9.93 -19.89 7.24
CA ALA A 153 11.36 -19.73 7.02
C ALA A 153 12.20 -19.99 8.28
N GLU A 154 11.74 -19.56 9.46
CA GLU A 154 12.41 -19.77 10.76
C GLU A 154 12.40 -21.25 11.16
N THR A 155 11.27 -21.94 10.96
CA THR A 155 11.07 -23.35 11.34
C THR A 155 11.44 -24.35 10.26
N LEU A 156 11.89 -23.87 9.09
CA LEU A 156 12.14 -24.68 7.89
C LEU A 156 10.94 -25.57 7.51
N SER A 157 9.72 -25.06 7.69
CA SER A 157 8.48 -25.77 7.35
C SER A 157 7.91 -25.34 6.00
N GLU A 158 7.11 -26.21 5.39
CA GLU A 158 6.41 -25.89 4.15
C GLU A 158 5.34 -24.81 4.36
N LEU A 159 5.13 -23.99 3.33
CA LEU A 159 4.08 -22.98 3.38
C LEU A 159 2.71 -23.66 3.33
N PRO A 160 1.75 -23.27 4.19
CA PRO A 160 0.43 -23.87 4.19
C PRO A 160 -0.28 -23.60 2.86
N GLU A 161 -0.73 -24.64 2.19
CA GLU A 161 -1.64 -24.51 1.06
C GLU A 161 -2.99 -24.00 1.56
N ARG A 162 -3.47 -22.90 0.98
CA ARG A 162 -4.78 -22.36 1.31
C ARG A 162 -5.58 -22.06 0.05
N PRO A 163 -6.88 -22.35 0.06
CA PRO A 163 -7.75 -21.94 -1.02
C PRO A 163 -7.75 -20.40 -1.11
N TYR A 164 -7.93 -19.89 -2.32
CA TYR A 164 -8.11 -18.48 -2.56
C TYR A 164 -9.23 -17.91 -1.68
N ARG A 165 -8.96 -16.77 -1.04
CA ARG A 165 -9.98 -15.98 -0.34
C ARG A 165 -9.79 -14.51 -0.64
N MET A 166 -10.86 -13.87 -1.10
CA MET A 166 -10.88 -12.43 -1.33
C MET A 166 -11.01 -11.68 0.00
N SER A 167 -10.19 -10.66 0.22
CA SER A 167 -10.34 -9.79 1.40
C SER A 167 -11.59 -8.89 1.29
N GLN A 168 -12.20 -8.53 2.42
CA GLN A 168 -13.33 -7.59 2.45
C GLN A 168 -12.98 -6.23 1.83
N GLY A 169 -11.74 -5.78 1.99
CA GLY A 169 -11.24 -4.57 1.32
C GLY A 169 -11.24 -4.72 -0.21
N SER A 170 -10.81 -5.87 -0.73
CA SER A 170 -10.87 -6.16 -2.17
C SER A 170 -12.30 -6.26 -2.69
N VAL A 171 -13.22 -6.87 -1.93
CA VAL A 171 -14.67 -6.90 -2.26
C VAL A 171 -15.21 -5.48 -2.38
N ALA A 172 -14.90 -4.62 -1.40
CA ALA A 172 -15.33 -3.21 -1.43
C ALA A 172 -14.74 -2.45 -2.63
N GLN A 173 -13.49 -2.73 -3.00
CA GLN A 173 -12.84 -2.14 -4.17
C GLN A 173 -13.49 -2.57 -5.49
N VAL A 174 -13.91 -3.83 -5.65
CA VAL A 174 -14.64 -4.24 -6.87
C VAL A 174 -15.89 -3.38 -7.07
N PHE A 175 -16.72 -3.23 -6.03
CA PHE A 175 -17.91 -2.38 -6.12
C PHE A 175 -17.58 -0.90 -6.36
N ALA A 176 -16.54 -0.38 -5.72
CA ALA A 176 -16.15 1.02 -5.88
C ALA A 176 -15.65 1.29 -7.30
N VAL A 177 -14.74 0.46 -7.81
CA VAL A 177 -14.11 0.66 -9.11
C VAL A 177 -15.08 0.34 -10.25
N CYS A 178 -15.71 -0.84 -10.25
CA CYS A 178 -16.64 -1.21 -11.32
C CYS A 178 -17.86 -0.28 -11.34
N GLY A 179 -18.35 0.15 -10.17
CA GLY A 179 -19.38 1.18 -10.08
C GLY A 179 -18.93 2.53 -10.64
N SER A 180 -17.69 2.94 -10.38
CA SER A 180 -17.13 4.17 -10.95
C SER A 180 -16.92 4.08 -12.47
N PHE A 181 -16.48 2.92 -12.96
CA PHE A 181 -16.31 2.66 -14.40
C PHE A 181 -17.63 2.80 -15.14
N PHE A 182 -18.69 2.13 -14.67
CA PHE A 182 -20.00 2.23 -15.31
C PHE A 182 -20.64 3.61 -15.14
N GLN A 183 -20.30 4.36 -14.08
CA GLN A 183 -20.70 5.77 -13.99
C GLN A 183 -20.04 6.59 -15.10
N HIS A 184 -18.73 6.46 -15.27
CA HIS A 184 -18.02 7.12 -16.36
C HIS A 184 -18.56 6.70 -17.74
N ALA A 185 -18.83 5.41 -17.96
CA ALA A 185 -19.40 4.92 -19.21
C ALA A 185 -20.80 5.52 -19.50
N MET A 186 -21.62 5.77 -18.48
CA MET A 186 -22.88 6.51 -18.66
C MET A 186 -22.64 7.98 -18.99
N ASP A 187 -21.70 8.63 -18.30
CA ASP A 187 -21.38 10.05 -18.52
C ASP A 187 -20.83 10.29 -19.95
N GLU A 188 -20.11 9.31 -20.51
CA GLU A 188 -19.62 9.31 -21.90
C GLU A 188 -20.67 8.81 -22.93
N GLY A 189 -21.89 8.45 -22.48
CA GLY A 189 -22.96 7.97 -23.37
C GLY A 189 -22.74 6.57 -23.96
N LEU A 190 -21.83 5.76 -23.39
CA LEU A 190 -21.50 4.40 -23.84
C LEU A 190 -22.52 3.35 -23.36
N THR A 191 -23.26 3.65 -22.29
CA THR A 191 -24.31 2.78 -21.75
C THR A 191 -25.30 3.62 -20.94
N GLU A 192 -26.51 3.12 -20.70
CA GLU A 192 -27.55 3.84 -19.94
C GLU A 192 -27.68 3.35 -18.49
N VAL A 193 -26.99 2.25 -18.14
CA VAL A 193 -27.22 1.55 -16.88
C VAL A 193 -25.90 1.27 -16.15
N ASN A 194 -25.90 1.50 -14.83
CA ASN A 194 -24.83 1.05 -13.95
C ASN A 194 -25.22 -0.22 -13.18
N PRO A 195 -24.74 -1.40 -13.59
CA PRO A 195 -25.13 -2.67 -13.00
C PRO A 195 -24.66 -2.84 -11.54
N PHE A 196 -23.65 -2.09 -11.09
CA PHE A 196 -23.11 -2.17 -9.73
C PHE A 196 -23.79 -1.23 -8.72
N ARG A 197 -24.60 -0.27 -9.19
CA ARG A 197 -25.27 0.72 -8.32
C ARG A 197 -26.26 0.07 -7.34
N ALA A 198 -27.09 -0.85 -7.82
CA ALA A 198 -28.12 -1.52 -7.02
C ALA A 198 -27.52 -2.59 -6.09
N VAL A 199 -26.49 -3.32 -6.55
CA VAL A 199 -25.84 -4.38 -5.76
C VAL A 199 -25.18 -3.80 -4.51
N LYS A 200 -24.50 -2.65 -4.64
CA LYS A 200 -23.81 -1.97 -3.52
C LYS A 200 -24.73 -1.63 -2.33
N GLN A 201 -26.02 -1.41 -2.55
CA GLN A 201 -26.99 -0.98 -1.54
C GLN A 201 -27.58 -2.14 -0.72
N LYS A 202 -27.69 -3.35 -1.29
CA LYS A 202 -28.29 -4.54 -0.65
C LYS A 202 -27.30 -5.70 -0.45
N SER A 203 -26.01 -5.44 -0.64
CA SER A 203 -24.97 -6.46 -0.73
C SER A 203 -24.78 -7.25 0.56
N ILE A 204 -25.19 -8.52 0.54
CA ILE A 204 -24.78 -9.60 1.46
C ILE A 204 -23.25 -9.77 1.53
N TYR A 205 -22.53 -9.26 0.52
CA TYR A 205 -21.08 -9.38 0.39
C TYR A 205 -20.31 -8.39 1.27
N LYS A 206 -20.97 -7.34 1.78
CA LYS A 206 -20.43 -6.50 2.85
C LYS A 206 -20.82 -7.10 4.19
N GLN A 207 -20.18 -8.19 4.58
CA GLN A 207 -20.19 -8.53 6.00
C GLN A 207 -19.43 -7.42 6.73
N ARG A 208 -20.16 -6.63 7.56
CA ARG A 208 -19.53 -5.80 8.60
C ARG A 208 -18.96 -6.74 9.66
N ASN A 209 -17.97 -7.54 9.29
CA ASN A 209 -17.08 -8.10 10.28
C ASN A 209 -16.19 -6.94 10.72
N THR A 210 -16.68 -6.17 11.69
CA THR A 210 -15.85 -5.54 12.74
C THR A 210 -15.19 -6.64 13.58
N LEU A 211 -14.57 -7.62 12.91
CA LEU A 211 -13.55 -8.42 13.54
C LEU A 211 -12.35 -7.50 13.57
N ASP A 212 -12.07 -7.05 14.78
CA ASP A 212 -10.94 -6.24 15.18
C ASP A 212 -9.72 -6.68 14.38
N VAL A 213 -9.31 -5.85 13.42
CA VAL A 213 -8.04 -6.09 12.73
C VAL A 213 -7.03 -5.83 13.82
N ALA A 214 -6.55 -6.92 14.45
CA ALA A 214 -5.53 -6.90 15.49
C ALA A 214 -4.59 -5.72 15.24
N SER A 215 -4.54 -4.82 16.23
CA SER A 215 -3.92 -3.51 16.09
C SER A 215 -2.59 -3.66 15.36
N ARG A 216 -2.48 -3.02 14.18
CA ARG A 216 -1.28 -3.08 13.32
C ARG A 216 -0.16 -2.23 13.92
N SER A 217 0.16 -2.50 15.18
CA SER A 217 1.09 -1.78 16.04
C SER A 217 1.98 -2.78 16.76
N LEU A 218 3.16 -2.32 17.15
CA LEU A 218 4.09 -3.06 18.00
C LEU A 218 3.73 -2.85 19.47
N THR A 219 4.10 -3.79 20.34
CA THR A 219 4.10 -3.57 21.79
C THR A 219 5.24 -2.63 22.20
N GLN A 220 5.19 -2.07 23.42
CA GLN A 220 6.26 -1.21 23.95
C GLN A 220 7.61 -1.94 23.96
N LEU A 221 7.61 -3.22 24.36
CA LEU A 221 8.78 -4.09 24.35
C LEU A 221 9.34 -4.27 22.93
N GLN A 222 8.48 -4.63 21.97
CA GLN A 222 8.94 -4.81 20.58
C GLN A 222 9.48 -3.51 19.99
N TRP A 223 8.88 -2.36 20.31
CA TRP A 223 9.38 -1.07 19.88
C TRP A 223 10.75 -0.74 20.48
N SER A 224 10.97 -0.97 21.78
CA SER A 224 12.28 -0.75 22.40
C SER A 224 13.35 -1.59 21.72
N PHE A 225 13.05 -2.87 21.44
CA PHE A 225 13.94 -3.72 20.66
C PHE A 225 14.26 -3.16 19.27
N VAL A 226 13.25 -2.64 18.56
CA VAL A 226 13.43 -2.09 17.22
C VAL A 226 14.33 -0.86 17.20
N ILE A 227 14.09 0.10 18.10
CA ILE A 227 14.89 1.33 18.13
C ILE A 227 16.32 1.06 18.61
N GLU A 228 16.49 0.28 19.67
CA GLU A 228 17.82 -0.10 20.19
C GLU A 228 18.61 -0.94 19.17
N THR A 229 17.95 -1.82 18.42
CA THR A 229 18.61 -2.58 17.35
C THR A 229 19.10 -1.64 16.26
N ALA A 230 18.32 -0.63 15.88
CA ALA A 230 18.76 0.36 14.91
C ALA A 230 19.95 1.20 15.43
N GLU A 231 19.97 1.52 16.73
CA GLU A 231 21.10 2.21 17.37
C GLU A 231 22.37 1.36 17.38
N GLN A 232 22.26 0.08 17.73
CA GLN A 232 23.35 -0.89 17.70
C GLN A 232 23.88 -1.07 16.27
N MET A 233 23.00 -1.20 15.27
CA MET A 233 23.39 -1.26 13.87
C MET A 233 24.21 -0.04 13.44
N ALA A 234 23.81 1.16 13.86
CA ALA A 234 24.53 2.41 13.56
C ALA A 234 25.86 2.53 14.31
N ALA A 235 25.95 2.01 15.53
CA ALA A 235 27.19 1.97 16.30
C ALA A 235 28.22 0.99 15.70
N GLU A 236 27.76 -0.13 15.15
CA GLU A 236 28.60 -1.14 14.49
C GLU A 236 29.08 -0.70 13.10
N ASP A 237 28.20 -0.12 12.29
CA ASP A 237 28.51 0.40 10.97
C ASP A 237 27.86 1.78 10.77
N PRO A 238 28.65 2.86 10.62
CA PRO A 238 28.14 4.20 10.37
C PRO A 238 27.20 4.31 9.16
N GLN A 239 27.23 3.39 8.19
CA GLN A 239 26.26 3.37 7.08
C GLN A 239 24.80 3.20 7.55
N HIS A 240 24.59 2.67 8.76
CA HIS A 240 23.29 2.52 9.36
C HIS A 240 22.79 3.77 10.11
N GLU A 241 23.59 4.83 10.25
CA GLU A 241 23.11 6.12 10.82
C GLU A 241 21.89 6.66 10.06
N ARG A 242 21.89 6.52 8.73
CA ARG A 242 20.71 6.83 7.91
C ARG A 242 19.51 5.95 8.25
N THR A 243 19.73 4.67 8.51
CA THR A 243 18.65 3.72 8.81
C THR A 243 18.03 4.03 10.16
N LEU A 244 18.86 4.31 11.17
CA LEU A 244 18.44 4.77 12.49
C LEU A 244 17.63 6.07 12.38
N PHE A 245 18.16 7.07 11.66
CA PHE A 245 17.47 8.33 11.44
C PHE A 245 16.08 8.11 10.85
N ILE A 246 15.96 7.30 9.79
CA ILE A 246 14.68 6.96 9.16
C ILE A 246 13.70 6.32 10.15
N VAL A 247 14.13 5.33 10.94
CA VAL A 247 13.26 4.64 11.92
C VAL A 247 12.73 5.64 12.95
N ALA A 248 13.62 6.42 13.57
CA ALA A 248 13.26 7.43 14.56
C ALA A 248 12.32 8.51 13.97
N THR A 249 12.62 8.99 12.76
CA THR A 249 11.84 10.03 12.06
C THR A 249 10.41 9.57 11.80
N LEU A 250 10.24 8.36 11.25
CA LEU A 250 8.92 7.80 10.92
C LEU A 250 8.07 7.60 12.18
N PHE A 251 8.68 7.12 13.27
CA PHE A 251 8.01 6.89 14.53
C PHE A 251 7.63 8.22 15.20
N SER A 252 8.59 9.10 15.45
CA SER A 252 8.39 10.30 16.29
C SER A 252 7.41 11.32 15.73
N MET A 253 7.14 11.29 14.42
CA MET A 253 6.25 12.24 13.73
C MET A 253 5.11 11.54 12.95
N TYR A 254 4.89 10.24 13.20
CA TYR A 254 3.82 9.46 12.57
C TYR A 254 3.84 9.50 11.04
N LEU A 255 5.00 9.68 10.40
CA LEU A 255 5.03 10.02 8.98
C LEU A 255 4.50 8.90 8.09
N ARG A 256 3.83 9.26 6.99
CA ARG A 256 3.68 8.32 5.86
C ARG A 256 5.02 8.25 5.15
N ILE A 257 5.31 7.14 4.47
CA ILE A 257 6.55 7.02 3.68
C ILE A 257 6.73 8.16 2.66
N SER A 258 5.65 8.61 2.02
CA SER A 258 5.68 9.74 1.08
C SER A 258 6.05 11.07 1.75
N ASP A 259 5.88 11.18 3.06
CA ASP A 259 6.25 12.37 3.83
C ASP A 259 7.76 12.39 4.11
N LEU A 260 8.43 11.24 3.93
CA LEU A 260 9.87 11.08 4.12
C LEU A 260 10.64 11.03 2.79
N VAL A 261 10.12 10.29 1.79
CA VAL A 261 10.80 10.14 0.49
C VAL A 261 10.45 11.26 -0.51
N GLY A 262 9.41 12.04 -0.22
CA GLY A 262 8.90 13.06 -1.12
C GLY A 262 7.98 12.52 -2.21
N ARG A 263 7.66 13.42 -3.15
CA ARG A 263 6.78 13.24 -4.31
C ARG A 263 7.29 14.15 -5.44
N ASP A 264 6.79 13.98 -6.65
CA ASP A 264 7.21 14.78 -7.82
C ASP A 264 7.09 16.30 -7.60
N ASN A 265 6.15 16.74 -6.75
CA ASN A 265 5.91 18.15 -6.46
C ASN A 265 6.54 18.65 -5.16
N TRP A 266 7.23 17.81 -4.39
CA TRP A 266 7.85 18.19 -3.13
C TRP A 266 8.94 17.21 -2.70
N GLU A 267 10.14 17.74 -2.50
CA GLU A 267 11.30 17.04 -1.98
C GLU A 267 11.58 17.49 -0.53
N PRO A 268 11.54 16.59 0.47
CA PRO A 268 11.81 16.93 1.85
C PRO A 268 13.26 17.36 2.07
N THR A 269 13.46 18.46 2.79
CA THR A 269 14.80 18.97 3.14
C THR A 269 14.99 19.10 4.65
N MET A 270 16.23 19.28 5.08
CA MET A 270 16.56 19.61 6.47
C MET A 270 15.90 20.92 6.93
N GLY A 271 15.66 21.87 6.02
CA GLY A 271 14.97 23.13 6.29
C GLY A 271 13.46 22.99 6.52
N ASP A 272 12.90 21.79 6.38
CA ASP A 272 11.54 21.49 6.79
C ASP A 272 11.39 21.31 8.30
N PHE A 273 12.49 21.07 9.03
CA PHE A 273 12.52 21.22 10.48
C PHE A 273 12.71 22.70 10.84
N ARG A 274 11.71 23.27 11.52
CA ARG A 274 11.69 24.69 11.87
C ARG A 274 11.36 24.86 13.33
N ARG A 275 12.14 25.71 14.00
CA ARG A 275 11.88 26.12 15.37
C ARG A 275 11.12 27.45 15.35
N ASP A 276 10.00 27.52 16.07
CA ASP A 276 9.25 28.75 16.20
C ASP A 276 9.83 29.69 17.28
N SER A 277 9.26 30.89 17.41
CA SER A 277 9.70 31.91 18.37
C SER A 277 9.53 31.49 19.84
N THR A 278 8.65 30.53 20.11
CA THR A 278 8.44 29.95 21.44
C THR A 278 9.36 28.76 21.72
N GLY A 279 10.18 28.38 20.74
CA GLY A 279 11.16 27.30 20.87
C GLY A 279 10.64 25.93 20.47
N ASN A 280 9.39 25.78 20.03
CA ASN A 280 8.82 24.50 19.62
C ASN A 280 9.29 24.11 18.22
N TRP A 281 9.49 22.81 18.01
CA TRP A 281 9.90 22.26 16.73
C TRP A 281 8.72 21.76 15.90
N TRP A 282 8.79 22.07 14.60
CA TRP A 282 7.80 21.68 13.60
C TRP A 282 8.48 21.05 12.41
N PHE A 283 7.90 19.96 11.89
CA PHE A 283 8.26 19.38 10.61
C PHE A 283 7.21 19.76 9.56
N HIS A 284 7.62 20.51 8.55
CA HIS A 284 6.76 20.99 7.48
C HIS A 284 6.67 19.96 6.35
N VAL A 285 5.45 19.64 5.92
CA VAL A 285 5.19 18.62 4.91
C VAL A 285 4.21 19.10 3.86
N VAL A 286 4.39 18.68 2.61
CA VAL A 286 3.42 18.93 1.52
C VAL A 286 2.76 17.62 1.12
N GLY A 287 1.45 17.54 1.33
CA GLY A 287 0.65 16.33 1.11
C GLY A 287 0.07 16.19 -0.30
N LYS A 288 -0.74 15.13 -0.46
CA LYS A 288 -1.53 14.90 -1.68
C LYS A 288 -2.42 16.12 -1.96
N GLY A 289 -2.44 16.57 -3.22
CA GLY A 289 -3.18 17.76 -3.63
C GLY A 289 -2.50 19.07 -3.22
N ASN A 290 -1.17 19.05 -3.07
CA ASN A 290 -0.36 20.22 -2.73
C ASN A 290 -0.74 20.91 -1.41
N LYS A 291 -1.27 20.14 -0.45
CA LYS A 291 -1.73 20.65 0.85
C LYS A 291 -0.58 20.68 1.84
N ALA A 292 -0.09 21.88 2.14
CA ALA A 292 0.90 22.09 3.20
C ALA A 292 0.30 21.78 4.58
N ALA A 293 1.11 21.16 5.45
CA ALA A 293 0.81 20.92 6.85
C ALA A 293 2.11 21.00 7.67
N LYS A 294 1.96 21.06 8.99
CA LYS A 294 3.07 20.95 9.93
C LYS A 294 2.75 19.90 10.97
N ILE A 295 3.78 19.22 11.47
CA ILE A 295 3.69 18.16 12.46
C ILE A 295 4.55 18.57 13.65
N SER A 296 4.02 18.42 14.86
CA SER A 296 4.79 18.70 16.08
C SER A 296 5.96 17.71 16.23
N VAL A 297 7.13 18.22 16.65
CA VAL A 297 8.35 17.42 16.80
C VAL A 297 8.80 17.48 18.26
N ARG A 298 9.14 16.32 18.81
CA ARG A 298 9.62 16.20 20.20
C ARG A 298 11.06 16.70 20.31
N ASP A 299 11.39 17.33 21.44
CA ASP A 299 12.73 17.87 21.68
C ASP A 299 13.80 16.77 21.79
N ASP A 300 13.47 15.64 22.41
CA ASP A 300 14.35 14.47 22.51
C ASP A 300 14.74 13.95 21.13
N TYR A 301 13.78 13.83 20.20
CA TYR A 301 14.05 13.45 18.82
C TYR A 301 15.05 14.39 18.14
N VAL A 302 14.91 15.70 18.37
CA VAL A 302 15.82 16.70 17.79
C VAL A 302 17.25 16.51 18.32
N GLN A 303 17.40 16.35 19.63
CA GLN A 303 18.72 16.21 20.26
C GLN A 303 19.39 14.87 19.95
N ASP A 304 18.64 13.78 20.01
CA ASP A 304 19.21 12.43 20.01
C ASP A 304 19.35 11.85 18.59
N TYR A 305 18.48 12.23 17.66
CA TYR A 305 18.43 11.63 16.32
C TYR A 305 18.70 12.63 15.19
N LEU A 306 18.07 13.81 15.21
CA LEU A 306 18.31 14.81 14.15
C LEU A 306 19.74 15.35 14.20
N VAL A 307 20.19 15.82 15.36
CA VAL A 307 21.56 16.30 15.57
C VAL A 307 22.58 15.21 15.25
N ARG A 308 22.33 13.97 15.70
CA ARG A 308 23.20 12.81 15.44
C ARG A 308 23.38 12.56 13.95
N TYR A 309 22.29 12.48 13.20
CA TYR A 309 22.35 12.24 11.76
C TYR A 309 22.99 13.42 11.00
N ARG A 310 22.72 14.66 11.40
CA ARG A 310 23.36 15.85 10.80
C ARG A 310 24.86 15.86 11.02
N ARG A 311 25.35 15.48 12.20
CA ARG A 311 26.78 15.32 12.47
C ARG A 311 27.41 14.23 11.61
N HIS A 312 26.71 13.10 11.41
CA HIS A 312 27.15 12.05 10.49
C HIS A 312 27.30 12.57 9.05
N LEU A 313 26.40 13.46 8.61
CA LEU A 313 26.49 14.15 7.32
C LEU A 313 27.50 15.33 7.31
N GLN A 314 28.23 15.57 8.39
CA GLN A 314 29.16 16.69 8.57
C GLN A 314 28.49 18.07 8.42
N LEU A 315 27.23 18.17 8.86
CA LEU A 315 26.45 19.41 8.87
C LEU A 315 26.43 20.03 10.28
N PRO A 316 26.11 21.33 10.40
CA PRO A 316 25.82 21.95 11.70
C PRO A 316 24.73 21.17 12.46
N PRO A 317 24.83 21.03 13.80
CA PRO A 317 23.91 20.22 14.60
C PRO A 317 22.43 20.50 14.37
N LEU A 318 22.07 21.77 14.20
CA LEU A 318 20.70 22.20 13.93
C LEU A 318 20.57 22.70 12.48
N PRO A 319 19.40 22.52 11.85
CA PRO A 319 19.13 23.02 10.51
C PRO A 319 19.05 24.55 10.49
N SER A 320 19.52 25.16 9.41
CA SER A 320 19.29 26.58 9.17
C SER A 320 17.90 26.81 8.55
N PRO A 321 17.29 27.99 8.77
CA PRO A 321 16.09 28.36 8.05
C PRO A 321 16.30 28.23 6.52
N GLN A 322 15.35 27.60 5.84
CA GLN A 322 15.37 27.39 4.37
C GLN A 322 16.56 26.55 3.83
N GLU A 323 17.21 25.74 4.68
CA GLU A 323 18.22 24.79 4.25
C GLU A 323 17.70 23.84 3.14
N LYS A 324 18.45 23.72 2.04
CA LYS A 324 18.10 22.89 0.88
C LYS A 324 18.71 21.48 0.92
N THR A 325 19.49 21.17 1.94
CA THR A 325 20.08 19.84 2.11
C THR A 325 18.97 18.79 2.18
N ALA A 326 19.07 17.75 1.35
CA ALA A 326 18.08 16.69 1.32
C ALA A 326 17.91 16.03 2.71
N LEU A 327 16.68 15.72 3.09
CA LEU A 327 16.36 15.09 4.37
C LEU A 327 17.05 13.71 4.51
N ILE A 328 17.08 12.94 3.42
CA ILE A 328 17.76 11.65 3.34
C ILE A 328 18.55 11.53 2.03
N THR A 329 19.66 10.80 2.07
CA THR A 329 20.54 10.59 0.90
C THR A 329 20.89 9.11 0.71
N THR A 330 21.31 8.76 -0.50
CA THR A 330 22.02 7.50 -0.73
C THR A 330 23.38 7.53 -0.04
N LEU A 331 24.00 6.36 0.16
CA LEU A 331 25.35 6.28 0.75
C LEU A 331 26.42 7.00 -0.09
N LYS A 332 26.13 7.23 -1.39
CA LYS A 332 26.99 7.99 -2.31
C LYS A 332 26.63 9.49 -2.40
N GLY A 333 25.74 9.99 -1.53
CA GLY A 333 25.38 11.40 -1.46
C GLY A 333 24.24 11.87 -2.38
N ARG A 334 23.73 11.03 -3.30
CA ARG A 334 22.55 11.39 -4.10
C ARG A 334 21.33 11.66 -3.19
N ALA A 335 20.63 12.76 -3.42
CA ALA A 335 19.41 13.13 -2.69
C ALA A 335 18.29 12.09 -2.86
N GLY A 336 17.56 11.84 -1.77
CA GLY A 336 16.37 11.00 -1.73
C GLY A 336 16.64 9.49 -1.79
N LEU A 337 15.66 8.72 -1.34
CA LEU A 337 15.59 7.27 -1.48
C LEU A 337 14.25 6.88 -2.08
N SER A 338 14.18 5.74 -2.78
CA SER A 338 12.89 5.21 -3.22
C SER A 338 12.11 4.64 -2.03
N ASP A 339 10.78 4.66 -2.13
CA ASP A 339 9.87 4.01 -1.16
C ASP A 339 10.31 2.55 -0.90
N ARG A 340 10.62 1.81 -1.96
CA ARG A 340 11.10 0.42 -1.89
C ARG A 340 12.38 0.29 -1.06
N HIS A 341 13.34 1.20 -1.25
CA HIS A 341 14.62 1.12 -0.53
C HIS A 341 14.43 1.39 0.96
N VAL A 342 13.61 2.38 1.33
CA VAL A 342 13.27 2.66 2.74
C VAL A 342 12.61 1.44 3.40
N ARG A 343 11.66 0.78 2.71
CA ARG A 343 11.05 -0.46 3.22
C ARG A 343 12.05 -1.58 3.43
N LEU A 344 13.03 -1.73 2.54
CA LEU A 344 14.09 -2.73 2.69
C LEU A 344 14.96 -2.45 3.92
N LEU A 345 15.38 -1.19 4.12
CA LEU A 345 16.15 -0.80 5.31
C LEU A 345 15.40 -1.11 6.61
N LEU A 346 14.12 -0.74 6.68
CA LEU A 346 13.30 -1.02 7.86
C LEU A 346 13.08 -2.51 8.07
N GLN A 347 12.93 -3.28 6.99
CA GLN A 347 12.79 -4.72 7.10
C GLN A 347 14.02 -5.38 7.72
N GLN A 348 15.22 -4.91 7.39
CA GLN A 348 16.46 -5.39 8.00
C GLN A 348 16.48 -5.11 9.51
N VAL A 349 16.04 -3.93 9.94
CA VAL A 349 15.93 -3.60 11.37
C VAL A 349 14.96 -4.55 12.07
N PHE A 350 13.75 -4.74 11.52
CA PHE A 350 12.76 -5.66 12.09
C PHE A 350 13.28 -7.10 12.17
N ASP A 351 13.94 -7.58 11.12
CA ASP A 351 14.47 -8.94 11.07
C ASP A 351 15.60 -9.15 12.09
N ARG A 352 16.48 -8.15 12.25
CA ARG A 352 17.55 -8.19 13.26
C ARG A 352 16.99 -8.09 14.68
N SER A 353 15.97 -7.26 14.88
CA SER A 353 15.28 -7.11 16.18
C SER A 353 14.58 -8.41 16.58
N LEU A 354 13.91 -9.05 15.62
CA LEU A 354 13.27 -10.35 15.80
C LEU A 354 14.27 -11.41 16.23
N LYS A 355 15.42 -11.48 15.53
CA LYS A 355 16.51 -12.38 15.89
C LYS A 355 17.04 -12.09 17.30
N ARG A 356 17.24 -10.82 17.64
CA ARG A 356 17.73 -10.42 18.96
C ARG A 356 16.77 -10.84 20.08
N MET A 357 15.46 -10.60 19.92
CA MET A 357 14.46 -11.06 20.89
C MET A 357 14.46 -12.58 21.05
N ALA A 358 14.59 -13.33 19.95
CA ALA A 358 14.66 -14.79 20.01
C ALA A 358 15.93 -15.29 20.70
N ASP A 359 17.09 -14.68 20.39
CA ASP A 359 18.39 -15.04 20.98
C ASP A 359 18.42 -14.71 22.50
N GLU A 360 17.67 -13.70 22.95
CA GLU A 360 17.49 -13.36 24.37
C GLU A 360 16.45 -14.22 25.11
N GLY A 361 15.78 -15.17 24.42
CA GLY A 361 14.88 -16.14 25.04
C GLY A 361 13.46 -15.64 25.29
N TRP A 362 13.02 -14.55 24.65
CA TRP A 362 11.63 -14.10 24.71
C TRP A 362 10.67 -15.14 24.11
N SER A 363 9.46 -15.24 24.65
CA SER A 363 8.50 -16.24 24.20
C SER A 363 7.97 -15.93 22.80
N ASP A 364 7.52 -16.97 22.10
CA ASP A 364 7.04 -16.84 20.73
C ASP A 364 5.85 -15.87 20.61
N ASP A 365 4.99 -15.83 21.64
CA ASP A 365 3.86 -14.91 21.75
C ASP A 365 4.30 -13.44 21.87
N GLU A 366 5.40 -13.17 22.58
CA GLU A 366 5.95 -11.82 22.76
C GLU A 366 6.63 -11.28 21.50
N ILE A 367 7.14 -12.18 20.66
CA ILE A 367 7.84 -11.84 19.42
C ILE A 367 6.86 -11.76 18.23
N ASP A 368 5.72 -12.45 18.30
CA ASP A 368 4.90 -12.79 17.14
C ASP A 368 4.45 -11.60 16.26
N GLN A 369 4.03 -10.49 16.88
CA GLN A 369 3.57 -9.32 16.14
C GLN A 369 4.69 -8.70 15.29
N LEU A 370 5.94 -8.78 15.76
CA LEU A 370 7.11 -8.26 15.03
C LEU A 370 7.35 -9.01 13.72
N ARG A 371 6.99 -10.30 13.61
CA ARG A 371 7.04 -11.06 12.33
C ARG A 371 6.15 -10.44 11.24
N SER A 372 5.06 -9.81 11.65
CA SER A 372 4.10 -9.13 10.77
C SER A 372 4.46 -7.67 10.49
N ALA A 373 5.39 -7.10 11.26
CA ALA A 373 5.68 -5.67 11.25
C ALA A 373 6.00 -5.14 9.85
N SER A 374 5.51 -3.97 9.53
CA SER A 374 5.84 -3.28 8.28
C SER A 374 6.07 -1.81 8.57
N LEU A 375 6.62 -1.07 7.61
CA LEU A 375 6.86 0.38 7.78
C LEU A 375 5.61 1.13 8.26
N HIS A 376 4.42 0.78 7.76
CA HIS A 376 3.19 1.47 8.16
C HIS A 376 2.80 1.20 9.62
N TRP A 377 3.29 0.11 10.22
CA TRP A 377 3.07 -0.17 11.63
C TRP A 377 3.72 0.88 12.51
N LEU A 378 4.92 1.40 12.18
CA LEU A 378 5.57 2.42 13.02
C LEU A 378 4.69 3.64 13.26
N ARG A 379 3.99 4.09 12.22
CA ARG A 379 3.00 5.18 12.32
C ARG A 379 1.86 4.82 13.27
N HIS A 380 1.31 3.61 13.17
CA HIS A 380 0.24 3.15 14.05
C HIS A 380 0.72 2.93 15.48
N THR A 381 1.90 2.34 15.67
CA THR A 381 2.56 2.15 16.97
C THR A 381 2.73 3.49 17.67
N ALA A 382 3.36 4.47 17.02
CA ALA A 382 3.57 5.79 17.59
C ALA A 382 2.25 6.48 17.95
N ALA A 383 1.25 6.42 17.07
CA ALA A 383 -0.07 7.01 17.34
C ALA A 383 -0.80 6.31 18.49
N THR A 384 -0.68 4.99 18.60
CA THR A 384 -1.29 4.19 19.68
C THR A 384 -0.63 4.50 21.02
N PHE A 385 0.69 4.65 21.05
CA PHE A 385 1.43 4.97 22.28
C PHE A 385 1.14 6.39 22.76
N ASP A 386 0.96 7.34 21.84
CA ASP A 386 0.73 8.73 22.17
C ASP A 386 -0.73 9.08 22.43
N ALA A 387 -1.69 8.30 21.91
CA ALA A 387 -3.12 8.58 22.04
C ALA A 387 -3.59 8.77 23.51
N PRO A 388 -3.16 7.97 24.50
CA PRO A 388 -3.51 8.19 25.90
C PRO A 388 -3.00 9.53 26.48
N HIS A 389 -2.01 10.16 25.85
CA HIS A 389 -1.30 11.34 26.37
C HIS A 389 -1.51 12.60 25.53
N ARG A 390 -2.26 12.52 24.43
CA ARG A 390 -2.48 13.66 23.52
C ARG A 390 -3.96 13.97 23.33
N ASP A 391 -4.25 15.26 23.16
CA ASP A 391 -5.55 15.69 22.66
C ASP A 391 -5.83 15.06 21.28
N MET A 392 -7.07 14.63 21.10
CA MET A 392 -7.49 13.89 19.91
C MET A 392 -7.39 14.73 18.63
N LYS A 393 -7.65 16.05 18.71
CA LYS A 393 -7.55 16.96 17.55
C LYS A 393 -6.09 17.22 17.20
N ASP A 394 -5.23 17.36 18.20
CA ASP A 394 -3.80 17.53 17.97
C ASP A 394 -3.21 16.28 17.30
N LEU A 395 -3.51 15.09 17.83
CA LEU A 395 -3.07 13.83 17.22
C LEU A 395 -3.68 13.65 15.81
N GLN A 396 -4.94 14.04 15.59
CA GLN A 396 -5.54 14.04 14.25
C GLN A 396 -4.80 14.97 13.27
N ALA A 397 -4.43 16.17 13.73
CA ALA A 397 -3.71 17.16 12.93
C ALA A 397 -2.31 16.66 12.55
N ASP A 398 -1.55 16.12 13.50
CA ASP A 398 -0.22 15.54 13.28
C ASP A 398 -0.27 14.29 12.40
N LEU A 399 -1.28 13.44 12.58
CA LEU A 399 -1.55 12.32 11.68
C LEU A 399 -2.04 12.80 10.31
N ARG A 400 -2.55 14.02 10.18
CA ARG A 400 -3.14 14.55 8.94
C ARG A 400 -4.24 13.63 8.43
N HIS A 401 -5.17 13.29 9.33
CA HIS A 401 -6.40 12.57 9.00
C HIS A 401 -7.49 13.56 8.58
N ASN A 402 -8.20 13.26 7.49
CA ASN A 402 -9.28 14.11 7.00
C ASN A 402 -10.52 14.11 7.92
N SER A 403 -10.65 13.11 8.79
CA SER A 403 -11.80 12.97 9.70
C SER A 403 -11.30 12.60 11.10
N LEU A 404 -11.82 13.30 12.10
CA LEU A 404 -11.60 12.99 13.51
C LEU A 404 -12.09 11.57 13.86
N SER A 405 -13.19 11.12 13.25
CA SER A 405 -13.73 9.78 13.45
C SER A 405 -12.72 8.67 13.13
N THR A 406 -11.85 8.88 12.13
CA THR A 406 -10.79 7.93 11.79
C THR A 406 -9.78 7.83 12.92
N THR A 407 -9.35 8.95 13.49
CA THR A 407 -8.42 8.95 14.64
C THR A 407 -9.07 8.32 15.86
N GLN A 408 -10.30 8.72 16.19
CA GLN A 408 -11.04 8.22 17.33
C GLN A 408 -11.22 6.70 17.29
N ASN A 409 -11.81 6.19 16.20
CA ASN A 409 -12.13 4.76 16.06
C ASN A 409 -10.89 3.87 15.97
N THR A 410 -9.72 4.43 15.64
CA THR A 410 -8.48 3.66 15.48
C THR A 410 -7.64 3.63 16.74
N TYR A 411 -7.54 4.74 17.50
CA TYR A 411 -6.55 4.87 18.58
C TYR A 411 -7.14 5.17 19.96
N TYR A 412 -8.41 5.58 20.05
CA TYR A 412 -9.03 6.01 21.31
C TYR A 412 -10.09 5.02 21.82
N ASN A 413 -10.03 3.75 21.41
CA ASN A 413 -10.93 2.70 21.92
C ASN A 413 -10.52 2.25 23.34
N SER A 414 -10.58 3.18 24.30
CA SER A 414 -10.32 2.94 25.73
C SER A 414 -11.31 1.96 26.38
N LEU A 415 -12.46 1.71 25.73
CA LEU A 415 -13.52 0.86 26.27
C LEU A 415 -13.14 -0.62 26.33
N ASP A 416 -12.34 -1.13 25.38
CA ASP A 416 -11.97 -2.55 25.35
C ASP A 416 -10.86 -2.86 26.36
N GLU A 417 -9.88 -1.96 26.52
CA GLU A 417 -8.86 -2.09 27.56
C GLU A 417 -9.47 -1.99 28.96
N GLN A 418 -10.39 -1.05 29.19
CA GLN A 418 -11.12 -0.94 30.47
C GLN A 418 -11.96 -2.20 30.75
N ARG A 419 -12.60 -2.76 29.72
CA ARG A 419 -13.38 -4.01 29.82
C ARG A 419 -12.49 -5.22 30.10
N ALA A 420 -11.32 -5.32 29.47
CA ALA A 420 -10.36 -6.38 29.73
C ALA A 420 -9.75 -6.24 31.14
N HIS A 421 -9.45 -5.02 31.57
CA HIS A 421 -8.93 -4.76 32.91
C HIS A 421 -9.95 -5.11 34.01
N SER A 422 -11.23 -4.79 33.80
CA SER A 422 -12.29 -5.05 34.78
C SER A 422 -12.52 -6.54 35.06
N ILE A 423 -12.23 -7.42 34.09
CA ILE A 423 -12.34 -8.87 34.27
C ILE A 423 -11.04 -9.52 34.77
N LYS A 424 -9.87 -8.91 34.54
CA LYS A 424 -8.55 -9.48 34.86
C LYS A 424 -8.36 -9.84 36.34
N GLY A 425 -9.05 -9.15 37.26
CA GLY A 425 -9.02 -9.41 38.69
C GLY A 425 -9.98 -10.49 39.19
N LEU A 426 -10.90 -10.98 38.35
CA LEU A 426 -11.91 -11.96 38.76
C LEU A 426 -11.37 -13.38 38.64
N LYS A 427 -11.38 -14.13 39.74
CA LYS A 427 -10.99 -15.55 39.74
C LYS A 427 -12.12 -16.43 39.17
N VAL A 428 -11.75 -17.38 38.31
CA VAL A 428 -12.68 -18.33 37.68
C VAL A 428 -13.27 -19.32 38.69
N LYS A 429 -12.48 -19.73 39.70
CA LYS A 429 -12.97 -20.45 40.88
C LYS A 429 -13.05 -19.46 42.03
N ARG A 430 -14.25 -19.31 42.59
CA ARG A 430 -14.51 -18.47 43.76
C ARG A 430 -14.19 -19.20 45.05
#